data_AF-A0A4U8T6C8-F1
#
_entry.id   AF-A0A4U8T6C8-F1
#
_cell.length_a   1.000
_cell.length_b   1.000
_cell.length_c   1.000
_cell.angle_alpha   90.00
_cell.angle_beta   90.00
_cell.angle_gamma   90.00
#
_symmetry.space_group_name_H-M   'P 1'
#
loop_
_entity.id
_entity.type
_entity.pdbx_description
1 polymer ?
#
loop_
_entity_poly.entity_id
_entity_poly.type
_entity_poly.pdbx_seq_one_letter_code
_entity_poly.pdbx_strand_id
1 'polypeptide(L)' 'MPSLESQVYASALSKAEHINCKSGEQLKMFCQKYFNHCFVFSMNDEVVHTGFYPMAHYLLALCVGVKHLDSIKGSK' A
#
# COMPACT_ATOMS: atom_id res chain seq x y z
N MET A 1 0.85 -5.99 -2.22
CA MET A 1 -0.62 -6.14 -2.09
C MET A 1 -1.25 -5.65 -3.39
N PRO A 2 -2.32 -6.26 -3.94
CA PRO A 2 -3.04 -5.68 -5.06
C PRO A 2 -3.52 -4.25 -4.74
N SER A 3 -3.50 -3.36 -5.73
CA SER A 3 -4.06 -2.02 -5.58
C SER A 3 -5.59 -2.08 -5.51
N LEU A 4 -6.21 -1.04 -4.96
CA LEU A 4 -7.68 -0.93 -4.96
C LEU A 4 -8.19 -0.77 -6.39
N GLU A 5 -7.43 -0.07 -7.23
CA GLU A 5 -7.77 0.25 -8.61
C GLU A 5 -7.73 -0.99 -9.51
N SER A 6 -6.79 -1.91 -9.29
CA SER A 6 -6.70 -3.16 -10.06
C SER A 6 -7.83 -4.14 -9.74
N GLN A 7 -8.49 -3.99 -8.58
CA GLN A 7 -9.61 -4.86 -8.20
C GLN A 7 -10.73 -4.84 -9.23
N VAL A 8 -10.97 -3.75 -9.97
CA VAL A 8 -12.02 -3.71 -11.00
C VAL A 8 -11.88 -4.87 -11.99
N TYR A 9 -10.64 -5.21 -12.35
CA TYR A 9 -10.29 -6.24 -13.33
C TYR A 9 -10.00 -7.62 -12.73
N ALA A 10 -9.99 -7.74 -11.39
CA ALA A 10 -9.74 -9.00 -10.71
C ALA A 10 -10.92 -9.98 -10.84
N SER A 11 -10.60 -11.28 -10.86
CA SER A 11 -11.60 -12.35 -10.83
C SER A 11 -12.41 -12.33 -9.52
N ALA A 12 -13.61 -12.92 -9.53
CA ALA A 12 -14.46 -12.95 -8.34
C ALA A 12 -13.76 -13.63 -7.14
N LEU A 13 -13.00 -14.70 -7.40
CA LEU A 13 -12.21 -15.38 -6.37
C LEU A 13 -11.11 -14.46 -5.81
N SER A 14 -10.36 -13.79 -6.68
CA SER A 14 -9.29 -12.88 -6.26
C SER A 14 -9.83 -11.70 -5.44
N LYS A 15 -10.98 -11.14 -5.81
CA LYS A 15 -11.68 -10.10 -5.03
C LYS A 15 -12.07 -10.59 -3.63
N ALA A 16 -12.56 -11.82 -3.52
CA ALA A 16 -12.98 -12.40 -2.24
C ALA A 16 -11.79 -12.64 -1.30
N GLU A 17 -10.61 -12.96 -1.82
CA GLU A 17 -9.41 -13.22 -1.03
C GLU A 17 -8.62 -11.93 -0.70
N HIS A 18 -8.78 -10.86 -1.48
CA HIS A 18 -8.06 -9.59 -1.32
C HIS A 18 -8.93 -8.43 -0.79
N ILE A 19 -9.61 -8.65 0.33
CA ILE A 19 -10.54 -7.67 0.94
C ILE A 19 -9.90 -6.36 1.43
N ASN A 20 -8.59 -6.35 1.70
CA ASN A 20 -7.89 -5.24 2.37
C ASN A 20 -7.12 -4.30 1.43
N CYS A 21 -7.40 -4.37 0.12
CA CYS A 21 -6.76 -3.53 -0.89
C CYS A 21 -6.90 -2.03 -0.57
N LYS A 22 -5.90 -1.24 -0.97
CA LYS A 22 -5.80 0.20 -0.71
C LYS A 22 -5.27 0.91 -1.95
N SER A 23 -5.59 2.18 -2.09
CA SER A 23 -4.85 3.04 -3.01
C SER A 23 -3.42 3.26 -2.51
N GLY A 24 -2.53 3.74 -3.39
CA GLY A 24 -1.14 4.06 -3.01
C GLY A 24 -1.04 5.06 -1.86
N GLU A 25 -1.91 6.08 -1.86
CA GLU A 25 -1.98 7.09 -0.79
C GLU A 25 -2.47 6.51 0.53
N GLN A 26 -3.54 5.70 0.49
CA GLN A 26 -4.08 5.03 1.67
C GLN A 26 -3.04 4.10 2.30
N LEU A 27 -2.30 3.34 1.47
CA LEU A 27 -1.24 2.46 1.95
C LEU A 27 -0.11 3.28 2.61
N LYS A 28 0.33 4.37 1.98
CA LYS A 28 1.37 5.25 2.54
C LYS A 28 0.96 5.80 3.90
N MET A 29 -0.25 6.37 4.01
CA MET A 29 -0.78 6.92 5.25
C MET A 29 -0.89 5.85 6.34
N PHE A 30 -1.33 4.64 5.99
CA PHE A 30 -1.40 3.52 6.92
C PHE A 30 -0.02 3.16 7.48
N CYS A 31 0.99 3.00 6.62
CA CYS A 31 2.35 2.67 7.04
C CYS A 31 2.98 3.80 7.89
N GLN A 32 2.71 5.06 7.56
CA GLN A 32 3.25 6.22 8.29
C GLN A 32 2.77 6.31 9.76
N LYS A 33 1.73 5.57 10.15
CA LYS A 33 1.34 5.43 11.57
C LYS A 33 2.38 4.67 12.39
N TYR A 34 3.11 3.75 11.76
CA TYR A 34 4.02 2.81 12.43
C TYR A 34 5.49 3.05 12.11
N PHE A 35 5.82 3.77 11.03
CA PHE A 35 7.18 3.99 10.57
C PHE A 35 7.44 5.47 10.27
N ASN A 36 8.70 5.90 10.40
CA ASN A 36 9.13 7.27 10.14
C ASN A 36 9.23 7.57 8.63
N HIS A 37 9.69 6.59 7.85
CA HIS A 37 9.84 6.72 6.40
C HIS A 37 9.11 5.58 5.69
N CYS A 38 8.24 5.95 4.74
CA CYS A 38 7.46 5.00 3.94
C CYS A 38 7.58 5.36 2.46
N PHE A 39 8.21 4.49 1.69
CA PHE A 39 8.33 4.59 0.24
C PHE A 39 7.37 3.59 -0.39
N VAL A 40 6.41 4.09 -1.16
CA VAL A 40 5.44 3.23 -1.87
C VAL A 40 5.86 3.14 -3.33
N PHE A 41 5.96 1.91 -3.80
CA PHE A 41 6.26 1.56 -5.19
C PHE A 41 5.05 0.90 -5.82
N SER A 42 4.91 1.14 -7.11
CA SER A 42 3.97 0.46 -7.99
C SER A 42 4.66 -0.72 -8.64
N MET A 43 3.89 -1.77 -8.94
CA MET A 43 4.35 -2.89 -9.74
C MET A 43 3.26 -3.28 -10.72
N ASN A 44 3.67 -3.42 -11.98
CA ASN A 44 2.86 -3.91 -13.08
C ASN A 44 3.61 -5.10 -13.67
N ASP A 45 2.96 -6.26 -13.65
CA ASP A 45 3.55 -7.54 -14.02
C ASP A 45 4.90 -7.75 -13.30
N GLU A 46 6.03 -7.84 -14.00
CA GLU A 46 7.36 -8.05 -13.40
C GLU A 46 8.16 -6.77 -13.09
N VAL A 47 7.62 -5.58 -13.37
CA VAL A 47 8.36 -4.31 -13.27
C VAL A 47 7.91 -3.49 -12.07
N VAL A 48 8.87 -3.12 -11.21
CA VAL A 48 8.66 -2.20 -10.08
C VAL A 48 9.08 -0.78 -10.47
N HIS A 49 8.22 0.20 -10.19
CA HIS A 49 8.43 1.60 -10.57
C HIS A 49 7.79 2.59 -9.59
N THR A 50 8.14 3.88 -9.73
CA THR A 50 7.61 4.99 -8.93
C THR A 50 6.57 5.81 -9.70
N GLY A 51 5.83 5.15 -10.59
CA GLY A 51 4.83 5.78 -11.46
C GLY A 51 3.53 6.11 -10.74
N PHE A 52 2.54 6.55 -11.52
CA PHE A 52 1.23 6.98 -11.03
C PHE A 52 0.44 5.83 -10.37
N TYR A 53 0.17 5.93 -9.06
CA TYR A 53 -0.41 4.83 -8.28
C TYR A 53 -1.74 4.26 -8.81
N PRO A 54 -2.68 5.07 -9.34
CA PRO A 54 -3.93 4.51 -9.85
C PRO A 54 -3.80 3.57 -11.04
N MET A 55 -2.63 3.51 -11.68
CA MET A 55 -2.32 2.55 -12.76
C MET A 55 -1.55 1.32 -12.27
N ALA A 56 -1.23 1.23 -10.98
CA ALA A 56 -0.49 0.11 -10.41
C ALA A 56 -1.37 -1.14 -10.32
N HIS A 57 -0.84 -2.32 -10.67
CA HIS A 57 -1.52 -3.59 -10.37
C HIS A 57 -1.31 -3.98 -8.91
N TYR A 58 -0.07 -3.82 -8.43
CA TYR A 58 0.35 -4.09 -7.07
C TYR A 58 1.05 -2.89 -6.46
N LEU A 59 0.89 -2.74 -5.15
CA LEU A 59 1.59 -1.77 -4.33
C LEU A 59 2.53 -2.48 -3.36
N LEU A 60 3.73 -1.94 -3.24
CA LEU A 60 4.78 -2.39 -2.32
C LEU A 60 5.20 -1.20 -1.44
N ALA A 61 5.32 -1.41 -0.14
CA ALA A 61 5.75 -0.36 0.79
C ALA A 61 7.06 -0.76 1.47
N LEU A 62 8.13 -0.02 1.20
CA LEU A 62 9.38 -0.11 1.96
C LEU A 62 9.28 0.86 3.14
N CYS A 63 9.29 0.30 4.35
CA CYS A 63 9.13 1.06 5.58
C CYS A 63 10.41 1.01 6.43
N VAL A 64 10.87 2.17 6.91
CA VAL A 64 12.13 2.30 7.66
C VAL A 64 11.91 3.13 8.93
N GLY A 65 12.54 2.69 10.02
CA GLY A 65 12.49 3.35 11.32
C GLY A 65 11.14 3.17 12.02
N VAL A 66 10.97 2.01 12.69
CA VAL A 66 9.76 1.71 13.49
C VAL A 66 9.58 2.79 14.56
N LYS A 67 8.36 3.31 14.68
CA LYS A 67 7.98 4.23 15.76
C LYS A 67 7.79 3.43 17.04
N HIS A 68 8.43 3.87 18.12
CA HIS A 68 8.17 3.32 19.45
C HIS A 68 6.72 3.57 19.87
N LEU A 69 6.15 2.64 20.65
CA LEU A 69 4.74 2.60 21.04
C LEU A 69 4.24 3.91 21.66
N ASP A 70 5.10 4.64 22.35
CA ASP A 70 4.77 5.93 22.97
C ASP A 70 4.50 7.03 21.93
N SER A 71 5.15 6.97 20.77
CA SER A 71 4.95 7.91 19.66
C SER A 71 3.69 7.62 18.85
N ILE A 72 3.11 6.42 18.92
CA ILE A 72 1.94 6.03 18.11
C ILE A 72 0.63 6.53 18.75
N LYS A 73 0.60 6.73 20.08
CA LYS A 73 -0.58 7.20 20.83
C LYS A 73 -0.92 8.69 20.64
N GLY A 74 -0.03 9.47 20.02
CA GLY A 74 -0.16 10.93 19.87
C GLY A 74 -0.97 11.42 18.67
N SER A 75 -1.44 10.54 17.78
CA SER A 75 -2.26 10.92 16.62
C SER A 75 -3.74 10.68 16.94
N LYS A 76 -4.30 11.46 17.87
CA LYS A 76 -5.76 11.59 18.03
C LYS A 76 -6.27 12.69 17.11
#